data_AF-A0A7H8MNQ1-F1
#
_entry.id   AF-A0A7H8MNQ1-F1
#
_cell.length_a   1.000
_cell.length_b   1.000
_cell.length_c   1.000
_cell.angle_alpha   90.00
_cell.angle_beta   90.00
_cell.angle_gamma   90.00
#
_symmetry.space_group_name_H-M   'P 1'
#
loop_
_entity.id
_entity.type
_entity.pdbx_description
1 polymer ?
#
loop_
_entity_poly.entity_id
_entity_poly.type
_entity_poly.pdbx_seq_one_letter_code
_entity_poly.pdbx_strand_id
1 'polypeptide(L)'
;MKIRRVLATAVAIAVTTPAVMLSVTPAFADTEPAAQPQAKPTVKELEKAAAEAQKAYDEAVAAEKVARKVVDEALSDSAPLAVAAKAARKAAEDAATAKTTADQAVTDAKAALDALPAEPTPEEKAAAEKTLAEAETAATAAATAKTTADAEARTAVDLADDARVAAVRVYGKAQAAVEETLAAKTAADAALARAKEEENQGGGECLDEPGLTTVVTGFPSKVTAGTATTFSVRVTNGTDKDMEKVLTYASVHATDKSGAKDIAKYLKLKWSSPSSPKWKTVDGDLYIDTIGALKRGEHGDIKLRLDVDAKAPAGQGLTFIAGDYFNKDGCGLTPDAAVNKFDIKAAAGKPTPKPDPKPTKSAAAGSGVTPQGSGSSVPVNTTNGSLAATGSSDATAQIALAGGAAVVLGAGAMFLVRRRRTGADV
;
A
#
# COMPACT_ATOMS: atom_id res chain seq x y z
N MET A 1 -7.86 -32.90 -55.10
CA MET A 1 -9.00 -32.99 -54.16
C MET A 1 -9.19 -31.63 -53.49
N LYS A 2 -10.45 -31.17 -53.36
CA LYS A 2 -10.84 -29.82 -52.94
C LYS A 2 -10.56 -29.58 -51.45
N ILE A 3 -9.60 -28.71 -51.14
CA ILE A 3 -9.30 -28.29 -49.76
C ILE A 3 -10.31 -27.23 -49.33
N ARG A 4 -11.17 -27.60 -48.39
CA ARG A 4 -12.15 -26.70 -47.76
C ARG A 4 -11.39 -25.76 -46.80
N ARG A 5 -11.59 -24.46 -47.02
CA ARG A 5 -11.15 -23.37 -46.15
C ARG A 5 -11.74 -23.57 -44.75
N VAL A 6 -10.88 -23.78 -43.75
CA VAL A 6 -11.26 -23.72 -42.33
C VAL A 6 -10.95 -22.31 -41.85
N LEU A 7 -11.99 -21.64 -41.37
CA LEU A 7 -11.94 -20.32 -40.77
C LEU A 7 -10.97 -20.32 -39.58
N ALA A 8 -10.07 -19.34 -39.54
CA ALA A 8 -9.29 -19.01 -38.35
C ALA A 8 -10.20 -18.28 -37.36
N THR A 9 -10.58 -18.97 -36.29
CA THR A 9 -11.27 -18.36 -35.15
C THR A 9 -10.23 -17.61 -34.33
N ALA A 10 -10.17 -16.29 -34.51
CA ALA A 10 -9.39 -15.40 -33.66
C ALA A 10 -10.07 -15.29 -32.30
N VAL A 11 -9.52 -15.98 -31.28
CA VAL A 11 -9.93 -15.80 -29.89
C VAL A 11 -9.18 -14.58 -29.35
N ALA A 12 -9.77 -13.41 -29.52
CA ALA A 12 -9.35 -12.18 -28.87
C ALA A 12 -9.99 -12.13 -27.46
N ILE A 13 -9.26 -12.56 -26.44
CA ILE A 13 -9.64 -12.29 -25.05
C ILE A 13 -9.12 -10.89 -24.72
N ALA A 14 -9.98 -9.89 -24.96
CA ALA A 14 -9.83 -8.60 -24.30
C ALA A 14 -10.11 -8.81 -22.82
N VAL A 15 -9.06 -9.03 -22.02
CA VAL A 15 -9.14 -8.81 -20.57
C VAL A 15 -9.21 -7.30 -20.40
N THR A 16 -10.43 -6.76 -20.45
CA THR A 16 -10.72 -5.44 -19.92
C THR A 16 -10.50 -5.54 -18.42
N THR A 17 -9.29 -5.23 -17.98
CA THR A 17 -9.03 -4.82 -16.60
C THR A 17 -10.04 -3.74 -16.26
N PRO A 18 -10.90 -3.91 -15.24
CA PRO A 18 -11.53 -2.75 -14.65
C PRO A 18 -10.38 -1.94 -14.06
N ALA A 19 -10.06 -0.82 -14.72
CA ALA A 19 -9.32 0.27 -14.14
C ALA A 19 -10.18 0.85 -13.00
N VAL A 20 -10.22 0.12 -11.87
CA VAL A 20 -10.56 0.71 -10.60
C VAL A 20 -9.38 1.61 -10.28
N MET A 21 -9.63 2.90 -10.32
CA MET A 21 -8.80 4.01 -9.85
C MET A 21 -7.90 3.61 -8.65
N LEU A 22 -6.69 3.13 -8.94
CA LEU A 22 -5.59 3.05 -7.99
C LEU A 22 -4.87 4.40 -8.00
N SER A 23 -5.52 5.41 -7.42
CA SER A 23 -4.86 6.63 -6.97
C SER A 23 -4.71 6.59 -5.44
N VAL A 24 -4.00 5.60 -4.93
CA VAL A 24 -3.45 5.64 -3.58
C VAL A 24 -2.08 4.97 -3.61
N THR A 25 -1.07 5.72 -4.05
CA THR A 25 0.32 5.40 -3.77
C THR A 25 0.66 5.93 -2.37
N PRO A 26 1.35 5.17 -1.49
CA PRO A 26 2.02 5.78 -0.36
C PRO A 26 3.38 6.27 -0.86
N ALA A 27 3.42 7.50 -1.37
CA ALA A 27 4.66 8.25 -1.48
C ALA A 27 4.96 8.90 -0.12
N PHE A 28 5.63 8.18 0.78
CA PHE A 28 6.32 8.82 1.90
C PHE A 28 7.66 9.33 1.39
N ALA A 29 7.65 10.52 0.82
CA ALA A 29 8.84 11.36 0.71
C ALA A 29 8.75 12.42 1.82
N ASP A 30 9.85 12.55 2.57
CA ASP A 30 10.08 13.50 3.65
C ASP A 30 9.47 14.88 3.43
N THR A 31 8.44 15.21 4.20
CA THR A 31 8.23 16.54 4.78
C THR A 31 7.10 16.40 5.79
N GLU A 32 7.40 16.64 7.06
CA GLU A 32 6.47 16.55 8.19
C GLU A 32 5.51 17.76 8.22
N PRO A 33 4.19 17.55 8.15
CA PRO A 33 3.21 18.46 8.75
C PRO A 33 2.59 17.80 9.99
N ALA A 34 2.34 18.60 11.02
CA ALA A 34 1.77 18.17 12.29
C ALA A 34 0.57 17.22 12.13
N ALA A 35 0.69 16.02 12.70
CA ALA A 35 -0.34 14.98 12.66
C ALA A 35 -1.59 15.42 13.45
N GLN A 36 -2.70 15.63 12.74
CA GLN A 36 -4.03 15.50 13.34
C GLN A 36 -4.31 14.00 13.60
N PRO A 37 -5.02 13.63 14.67
CA PRO A 37 -5.39 12.24 14.91
C PRO A 37 -6.37 11.78 13.82
N GLN A 38 -5.92 10.93 12.89
CA GLN A 38 -6.82 10.22 11.99
C GLN A 38 -7.73 9.32 12.82
N ALA A 39 -9.04 9.44 12.65
CA ALA A 39 -10.02 8.57 13.29
C ALA A 39 -9.71 7.10 12.91
N LYS A 40 -9.62 6.22 13.90
CA LYS A 40 -9.45 4.77 13.66
C LYS A 40 -10.65 4.25 12.84
N PRO A 41 -10.45 3.33 11.87
CA PRO A 41 -11.55 2.72 11.13
C PRO A 41 -12.51 1.99 12.07
N THR A 42 -13.81 2.13 11.83
CA THR A 42 -14.84 1.42 12.59
C THR A 42 -14.84 -0.08 12.24
N VAL A 43 -15.32 -0.93 13.16
CA VAL A 43 -15.46 -2.39 12.91
C VAL A 43 -16.27 -2.66 11.63
N LYS A 44 -17.34 -1.90 11.41
CA LYS A 44 -18.18 -2.01 10.20
C LYS A 44 -17.42 -1.71 8.90
N GLU A 45 -16.51 -0.73 8.93
CA GLU A 45 -15.65 -0.43 7.79
C GLU A 45 -14.61 -1.54 7.56
N LEU A 46 -14.08 -2.13 8.63
CA LEU A 46 -13.16 -3.28 8.55
C LEU A 46 -13.86 -4.56 8.06
N GLU A 47 -15.11 -4.80 8.43
CA GLU A 47 -15.91 -5.91 7.89
C GLU A 47 -16.13 -5.76 6.39
N LYS A 48 -16.45 -4.53 5.94
CA LYS A 48 -16.56 -4.23 4.52
C LYS A 48 -15.22 -4.43 3.79
N ALA A 49 -14.12 -3.96 4.36
CA ALA A 49 -12.79 -4.13 3.78
C ALA A 49 -12.38 -5.61 3.68
N ALA A 50 -12.66 -6.42 4.72
CA ALA A 50 -12.42 -7.86 4.70
C ALA A 50 -13.27 -8.57 3.63
N ALA A 51 -14.54 -8.19 3.47
CA ALA A 51 -15.40 -8.73 2.42
C ALA A 51 -14.93 -8.34 1.01
N GLU A 52 -14.47 -7.11 0.80
CA GLU A 52 -13.89 -6.67 -0.47
C GLU A 52 -12.59 -7.40 -0.79
N ALA A 53 -11.72 -7.60 0.22
CA ALA A 53 -10.48 -8.36 0.06
C ALA A 53 -10.73 -9.85 -0.23
N GLN A 54 -11.72 -10.47 0.43
CA GLN A 54 -12.18 -11.83 0.12
C GLN A 54 -12.66 -11.94 -1.33
N LYS A 55 -13.50 -10.99 -1.78
CA LYS A 55 -14.00 -10.97 -3.15
C LYS A 55 -12.86 -10.85 -4.17
N ALA A 56 -11.90 -9.96 -3.93
CA ALA A 56 -10.73 -9.80 -4.79
C ALA A 56 -9.88 -11.08 -4.87
N TYR A 57 -9.69 -11.76 -3.74
CA TYR A 57 -9.02 -13.06 -3.70
C TYR A 57 -9.77 -14.14 -4.50
N ASP A 58 -11.08 -14.23 -4.34
CA ASP A 58 -11.89 -15.22 -5.09
C ASP A 58 -11.86 -14.95 -6.61
N GLU A 59 -11.91 -13.68 -7.02
CA GLU A 59 -11.75 -13.28 -8.43
C GLU A 59 -10.35 -13.64 -8.97
N ALA A 60 -9.30 -13.43 -8.19
CA ALA A 60 -7.93 -13.80 -8.56
C ALA A 60 -7.78 -15.32 -8.71
N VAL A 61 -8.32 -16.11 -7.79
CA VAL A 61 -8.30 -17.59 -7.85
C VAL A 61 -9.08 -18.10 -9.06
N ALA A 62 -10.23 -17.50 -9.36
CA ALA A 62 -11.00 -17.83 -10.56
C ALA A 62 -10.21 -17.51 -11.84
N ALA A 63 -9.53 -16.36 -11.90
CA ALA A 63 -8.67 -15.98 -13.01
C ALA A 63 -7.46 -16.92 -13.17
N GLU A 64 -6.81 -17.31 -12.06
CA GLU A 64 -5.73 -18.31 -12.07
C GLU A 64 -6.22 -19.64 -12.67
N LYS A 65 -7.40 -20.11 -12.26
CA LYS A 65 -7.98 -21.36 -12.79
C LYS A 65 -8.25 -21.28 -14.30
N VAL A 66 -8.67 -20.13 -14.80
CA VAL A 66 -8.84 -19.89 -16.24
C VAL A 66 -7.48 -19.89 -16.95
N ALA A 67 -6.49 -19.16 -16.42
CA ALA A 67 -5.15 -19.11 -16.98
C ALA A 67 -4.47 -20.50 -17.00
N ARG A 68 -4.71 -21.33 -15.98
CA ARG A 68 -4.23 -22.71 -15.93
C ARG A 68 -4.77 -23.56 -17.08
N LYS A 69 -6.07 -23.44 -17.39
CA LYS A 69 -6.67 -24.14 -18.54
C LYS A 69 -6.03 -23.72 -19.86
N VAL A 70 -5.74 -22.43 -20.02
CA VAL A 70 -5.03 -21.92 -21.21
C VAL A 70 -3.63 -22.53 -21.34
N VAL A 71 -2.91 -22.69 -20.23
CA VAL A 71 -1.61 -23.40 -20.22
C VAL A 71 -1.77 -24.86 -20.61
N ASP A 72 -2.73 -25.57 -20.00
CA ASP A 72 -2.98 -26.98 -20.31
C ASP A 72 -3.36 -27.18 -21.80
N GLU A 73 -4.18 -26.28 -22.36
CA GLU A 73 -4.54 -26.26 -23.79
C GLU A 73 -3.34 -25.96 -24.69
N ALA A 74 -2.48 -25.00 -24.33
CA ALA A 74 -1.30 -24.63 -25.11
C ALA A 74 -0.20 -25.71 -25.09
N LEU A 75 -0.11 -26.47 -23.99
CA LEU A 75 0.84 -27.57 -23.84
C LEU A 75 0.35 -28.89 -24.46
N SER A 76 -0.95 -28.99 -24.77
CA SER A 76 -1.53 -30.18 -25.41
C SER A 76 -0.93 -30.45 -26.80
N ASP A 77 -0.73 -31.74 -27.12
CA ASP A 77 -0.36 -32.18 -28.46
C ASP A 77 -1.43 -31.87 -29.51
N SER A 78 -2.68 -31.68 -29.08
CA SER A 78 -3.79 -31.27 -29.95
C SER A 78 -3.89 -29.76 -30.16
N ALA A 79 -3.04 -28.96 -29.52
CA ALA A 79 -3.01 -27.51 -29.72
C ALA A 79 -2.77 -27.20 -31.20
N PRO A 80 -3.52 -26.27 -31.83
CA PRO A 80 -3.39 -26.01 -33.28
C PRO A 80 -1.96 -25.72 -33.74
N LEU A 81 -1.19 -24.97 -32.94
CA LEU A 81 0.21 -24.66 -33.23
C LEU A 81 1.14 -25.87 -33.05
N ALA A 82 0.86 -26.74 -32.05
CA ALA A 82 1.61 -27.99 -31.88
C ALA A 82 1.36 -28.96 -33.04
N VAL A 83 0.10 -29.07 -33.50
CA VAL A 83 -0.27 -29.86 -34.68
C VAL A 83 0.39 -29.31 -35.94
N ALA A 84 0.40 -27.99 -36.13
CA ALA A 84 1.06 -27.35 -37.26
C ALA A 84 2.58 -27.58 -37.24
N ALA A 85 3.23 -27.43 -36.08
CA ALA A 85 4.65 -27.71 -35.90
C ALA A 85 4.99 -29.18 -36.21
N LYS A 86 4.15 -30.12 -35.76
CA LYS A 86 4.32 -31.56 -36.05
C LYS A 86 4.19 -31.84 -37.55
N ALA A 87 3.21 -31.24 -38.23
CA ALA A 87 3.03 -31.38 -39.67
C ALA A 87 4.21 -30.81 -40.46
N ALA A 88 4.72 -29.62 -40.06
CA ALA A 88 5.87 -28.99 -40.71
C ALA A 88 7.16 -29.80 -40.52
N ARG A 89 7.40 -30.35 -39.32
CA ARG A 89 8.52 -31.29 -39.07
C ARG A 89 8.44 -32.51 -39.97
N LYS A 90 7.25 -33.11 -40.10
CA LYS A 90 7.05 -34.27 -40.99
C LYS A 90 7.33 -33.93 -42.45
N ALA A 91 6.93 -32.74 -42.91
CA ALA A 91 7.24 -32.27 -44.26
C ALA A 91 8.75 -32.07 -44.48
N ALA A 92 9.47 -31.56 -43.48
CA ALA A 92 10.93 -31.44 -43.52
C ALA A 92 11.63 -32.81 -43.58
N GLU A 93 11.17 -33.80 -42.80
CA GLU A 93 11.66 -35.18 -42.85
C GLU A 93 11.42 -35.83 -44.22
N ASP A 94 10.24 -35.61 -44.82
CA ASP A 94 9.91 -36.11 -46.16
C ASP A 94 10.79 -35.45 -47.23
N ALA A 95 11.02 -34.14 -47.14
CA ALA A 95 11.91 -33.43 -48.04
C ALA A 95 13.38 -33.87 -47.89
N ALA A 96 13.82 -34.19 -46.67
CA ALA A 96 15.15 -34.75 -46.41
C ALA A 96 15.31 -36.15 -47.05
N THR A 97 14.28 -36.97 -46.95
CA THR A 97 14.24 -38.28 -47.61
C THR A 97 14.29 -38.13 -49.14
N ALA A 98 13.47 -37.24 -49.70
CA ALA A 98 13.46 -36.95 -51.14
C ALA A 98 14.81 -36.45 -51.66
N LYS A 99 15.50 -35.58 -50.89
CA LYS A 99 16.86 -35.14 -51.23
C LYS A 99 17.83 -36.32 -51.26
N THR A 100 17.80 -37.18 -50.25
CA THR A 100 18.69 -38.36 -50.19
C THR A 100 18.49 -39.26 -51.40
N THR A 101 17.24 -39.51 -51.79
CA THR A 101 16.92 -40.29 -53.00
C THR A 101 17.41 -39.61 -54.28
N ALA A 102 17.26 -38.28 -54.40
CA ALA A 102 17.71 -37.55 -55.58
C ALA A 102 19.24 -37.49 -55.70
N ASP A 103 19.95 -37.33 -54.58
CA ASP A 103 21.42 -37.40 -54.54
C ASP A 103 21.94 -38.80 -54.92
N GLN A 104 21.23 -39.85 -54.48
CA GLN A 104 21.55 -41.22 -54.88
C GLN A 104 21.35 -41.41 -56.39
N ALA A 105 20.27 -40.88 -56.97
CA ALA A 105 20.03 -40.95 -58.41
C ALA A 105 21.13 -40.26 -59.23
N VAL A 106 21.69 -39.14 -58.74
CA VAL A 106 22.88 -38.50 -59.37
C VAL A 106 24.09 -39.43 -59.31
N THR A 107 24.31 -40.08 -58.17
CA THR A 107 25.42 -41.03 -57.98
C THR A 107 25.29 -42.21 -58.94
N ASP A 108 24.09 -42.77 -59.05
CA ASP A 108 23.79 -43.91 -59.93
C ASP A 108 23.91 -43.51 -61.41
N ALA A 109 23.44 -42.33 -61.79
CA ALA A 109 23.57 -41.82 -63.17
C ALA A 109 25.03 -41.59 -63.57
N LYS A 110 25.87 -41.08 -62.65
CA LYS A 110 27.33 -40.95 -62.87
C LYS A 110 27.98 -42.31 -63.05
N ALA A 111 27.67 -43.27 -62.19
CA ALA A 111 28.19 -44.62 -62.29
C ALA A 111 27.79 -45.30 -63.61
N ALA A 112 26.55 -45.09 -64.09
CA ALA A 112 26.09 -45.60 -65.37
C ALA A 112 26.81 -44.96 -66.56
N LEU A 113 27.09 -43.65 -66.51
CA LEU A 113 27.86 -42.93 -67.52
C LEU A 113 29.31 -43.44 -67.57
N ASP A 114 29.93 -43.68 -66.41
CA ASP A 114 31.30 -44.20 -66.29
C ASP A 114 31.42 -45.67 -66.73
N ALA A 115 30.32 -46.43 -66.69
CA ALA A 115 30.27 -47.84 -67.09
C ALA A 115 30.06 -48.06 -68.59
N LEU A 116 29.93 -47.00 -69.39
CA LEU A 116 29.82 -47.11 -70.85
C LEU A 116 31.06 -47.79 -71.46
N PRO A 117 30.90 -48.58 -72.54
CA PRO A 117 32.03 -49.22 -73.23
C PRO A 117 33.00 -48.18 -73.81
N ALA A 118 34.22 -48.61 -74.17
CA ALA A 118 35.28 -47.71 -74.67
C ALA A 118 34.92 -46.98 -75.98
N GLU A 119 34.05 -47.56 -76.82
CA GLU A 119 33.43 -46.93 -77.98
C GLU A 119 31.90 -47.03 -77.86
N PRO A 120 31.25 -46.18 -77.05
CA PRO A 120 29.80 -46.17 -76.95
C PRO A 120 29.21 -45.52 -78.20
N THR A 121 28.03 -45.98 -78.61
CA THR A 121 27.31 -45.29 -79.68
C THR A 121 26.98 -43.85 -79.26
N PRO A 122 26.92 -42.89 -80.21
CA PRO A 122 26.53 -41.51 -79.89
C PRO A 122 25.19 -41.41 -79.14
N GLU A 123 24.28 -42.34 -79.42
CA GLU A 123 22.95 -42.43 -78.82
C GLU A 123 23.01 -42.87 -77.35
N GLU A 124 23.80 -43.90 -77.02
CA GLU A 124 23.98 -44.37 -75.63
C GLU A 124 24.63 -43.30 -74.75
N LYS A 125 25.66 -42.62 -75.27
CA LYS A 125 26.31 -41.53 -74.56
C LYS A 125 25.35 -40.36 -74.30
N ALA A 126 24.61 -39.93 -75.33
CA ALA A 126 23.64 -38.85 -75.19
C ALA A 126 22.50 -39.20 -74.20
N ALA A 127 22.06 -40.46 -74.17
CA ALA A 127 21.06 -40.93 -73.22
C ALA A 127 21.56 -40.87 -71.77
N ALA A 128 22.78 -41.37 -71.51
CA ALA A 128 23.38 -41.34 -70.17
C ALA A 128 23.65 -39.91 -69.67
N GLU A 129 24.17 -39.03 -70.54
CA GLU A 129 24.37 -37.61 -70.23
C GLU A 129 23.03 -36.91 -69.92
N LYS A 130 21.98 -37.23 -70.67
CA LYS A 130 20.62 -36.72 -70.39
C LYS A 130 20.11 -37.20 -69.03
N THR A 131 20.24 -38.48 -68.71
CA THR A 131 19.83 -39.03 -67.40
C THR A 131 20.58 -38.35 -66.25
N LEU A 132 21.88 -38.12 -66.40
CA LEU A 132 22.65 -37.38 -65.41
C LEU A 132 22.15 -35.95 -65.23
N ALA A 133 21.92 -35.22 -66.33
CA ALA A 133 21.41 -33.85 -66.27
C ALA A 133 20.03 -33.76 -65.60
N GLU A 134 19.14 -34.72 -65.87
CA GLU A 134 17.83 -34.83 -65.23
C GLU A 134 17.96 -35.13 -63.72
N ALA A 135 18.87 -36.04 -63.34
CA ALA A 135 19.14 -36.37 -61.95
C ALA A 135 19.72 -35.16 -61.18
N GLU A 136 20.67 -34.42 -61.76
CA GLU A 136 21.27 -33.22 -61.14
C GLU A 136 20.24 -32.10 -60.97
N THR A 137 19.35 -31.93 -61.94
CA THR A 137 18.21 -31.01 -61.85
C THR A 137 17.27 -31.41 -60.71
N ALA A 138 16.92 -32.69 -60.61
CA ALA A 138 16.08 -33.22 -59.54
C ALA A 138 16.73 -33.07 -58.15
N ALA A 139 18.03 -33.33 -58.03
CA ALA A 139 18.78 -33.15 -56.79
C ALA A 139 18.80 -31.68 -56.35
N THR A 140 19.00 -30.75 -57.27
CA THR A 140 18.96 -29.30 -57.00
C THR A 140 17.56 -28.87 -56.53
N ALA A 141 16.51 -29.36 -57.18
CA ALA A 141 15.13 -29.09 -56.79
C ALA A 141 14.82 -29.67 -55.39
N ALA A 142 15.24 -30.91 -55.10
CA ALA A 142 15.05 -31.55 -53.81
C ALA A 142 15.84 -30.85 -52.69
N ALA A 143 17.06 -30.38 -52.96
CA ALA A 143 17.84 -29.59 -52.02
C ALA A 143 17.16 -28.25 -51.67
N THR A 144 16.58 -27.59 -52.67
CA THR A 144 15.80 -26.37 -52.47
C THR A 144 14.53 -26.65 -51.64
N ALA A 145 13.79 -27.70 -51.98
CA ALA A 145 12.59 -28.11 -51.25
C ALA A 145 12.89 -28.43 -49.78
N LYS A 146 14.00 -29.14 -49.51
CA LYS A 146 14.47 -29.43 -48.15
C LYS A 146 14.77 -28.15 -47.38
N THR A 147 15.50 -27.22 -47.99
CA THR A 147 15.85 -25.94 -47.34
C THR A 147 14.60 -25.15 -46.96
N THR A 148 13.61 -25.09 -47.84
CA THR A 148 12.32 -24.45 -47.58
C THR A 148 11.56 -25.16 -46.45
N ALA A 149 11.44 -26.48 -46.52
CA ALA A 149 10.71 -27.26 -45.52
C ALA A 149 11.35 -27.17 -44.12
N ASP A 150 12.68 -27.16 -44.04
CA ASP A 150 13.41 -26.95 -42.77
C ASP A 150 13.13 -25.56 -42.18
N ALA A 151 13.08 -24.51 -43.01
CA ALA A 151 12.79 -23.15 -42.57
C ALA A 151 11.33 -23.02 -42.08
N GLU A 152 10.39 -23.63 -42.78
CA GLU A 152 8.98 -23.68 -42.37
C GLU A 152 8.80 -24.47 -41.07
N ALA A 153 9.49 -25.61 -40.92
CA ALA A 153 9.47 -26.40 -39.69
C ALA A 153 10.00 -25.61 -38.49
N ARG A 154 11.12 -24.90 -38.64
CA ARG A 154 11.67 -24.02 -37.59
C ARG A 154 10.67 -22.95 -37.20
N THR A 155 10.13 -22.22 -38.18
CA THR A 155 9.15 -21.15 -37.94
C THR A 155 7.91 -21.69 -37.21
N ALA A 156 7.39 -22.86 -37.60
CA ALA A 156 6.23 -23.45 -36.95
C ALA A 156 6.50 -23.88 -35.51
N VAL A 157 7.71 -24.38 -35.22
CA VAL A 157 8.14 -24.72 -33.86
C VAL A 157 8.27 -23.47 -33.00
N ASP A 158 8.94 -22.44 -33.50
CA ASP A 158 9.13 -21.18 -32.78
C ASP A 158 7.78 -20.55 -32.40
N LEU A 159 6.81 -20.54 -33.33
CA LEU A 159 5.45 -20.07 -33.05
C LEU A 159 4.73 -20.90 -31.97
N ALA A 160 4.90 -22.22 -31.97
CA ALA A 160 4.30 -23.08 -30.97
C ALA A 160 4.92 -22.85 -29.58
N ASP A 161 6.24 -22.68 -29.51
CA ASP A 161 6.96 -22.44 -28.27
C ASP A 161 6.69 -21.02 -27.72
N ASP A 162 6.63 -20.00 -28.58
CA ASP A 162 6.23 -18.64 -28.20
C ASP A 162 4.81 -18.62 -27.60
N ALA A 163 3.87 -19.37 -28.18
CA ALA A 163 2.52 -19.48 -27.65
C ALA A 163 2.48 -20.15 -26.27
N ARG A 164 3.28 -21.20 -26.06
CA ARG A 164 3.42 -21.87 -24.76
C ARG A 164 4.01 -20.92 -23.71
N VAL A 165 5.08 -20.21 -24.07
CA VAL A 165 5.71 -19.22 -23.20
C VAL A 165 4.74 -18.10 -22.84
N ALA A 166 3.97 -17.59 -23.80
CA ALA A 166 2.96 -16.58 -23.56
C ALA A 166 1.88 -17.07 -22.58
N ALA A 167 1.36 -18.29 -22.76
CA ALA A 167 0.38 -18.88 -21.84
C ALA A 167 0.93 -19.01 -20.41
N VAL A 168 2.17 -19.52 -20.25
CA VAL A 168 2.80 -19.67 -18.93
C VAL A 168 3.06 -18.31 -18.27
N ARG A 169 3.46 -17.28 -19.03
CA ARG A 169 3.61 -15.92 -18.50
C ARG A 169 2.30 -15.34 -17.97
N VAL A 170 1.19 -15.59 -18.65
CA VAL A 170 -0.14 -15.17 -18.18
C VAL A 170 -0.51 -15.92 -16.89
N TYR A 171 -0.26 -17.22 -16.84
CA TYR A 171 -0.47 -18.00 -15.62
C TYR A 171 0.36 -17.51 -14.44
N GLY A 172 1.66 -17.23 -14.65
CA GLY A 172 2.53 -16.67 -13.60
C GLY A 172 2.04 -15.32 -13.06
N LYS A 173 1.49 -14.46 -13.92
CA LYS A 173 0.86 -13.20 -13.47
C LYS A 173 -0.40 -13.45 -12.64
N ALA A 174 -1.21 -14.43 -13.01
CA ALA A 174 -2.40 -14.80 -12.25
C ALA A 174 -2.05 -15.38 -10.87
N GLN A 175 -0.99 -16.19 -10.79
CA GLN A 175 -0.47 -16.70 -9.52
C GLN A 175 0.02 -15.56 -8.60
N ALA A 176 0.77 -14.60 -9.15
CA ALA A 176 1.21 -13.43 -8.39
C ALA A 176 0.02 -12.60 -7.85
N ALA A 177 -1.04 -12.43 -8.65
CA ALA A 177 -2.26 -11.76 -8.22
C ALA A 177 -2.99 -12.51 -7.08
N VAL A 178 -3.00 -13.85 -7.12
CA VAL A 178 -3.54 -14.67 -6.02
C VAL A 178 -2.72 -14.49 -4.74
N GLU A 179 -1.39 -14.46 -4.83
CA GLU A 179 -0.52 -14.22 -3.68
C GLU A 179 -0.76 -12.82 -3.07
N GLU A 180 -0.80 -11.78 -3.90
CA GLU A 180 -1.05 -10.40 -3.46
C GLU A 180 -2.42 -10.24 -2.79
N THR A 181 -3.48 -10.78 -3.41
CA THR A 181 -4.84 -10.69 -2.88
C THR A 181 -5.03 -11.54 -1.62
N LEU A 182 -4.33 -12.68 -1.50
CA LEU A 182 -4.30 -13.47 -0.28
C LEU A 182 -3.65 -12.69 0.87
N ALA A 183 -2.51 -12.05 0.63
CA ALA A 183 -1.83 -11.24 1.63
C ALA A 183 -2.72 -10.07 2.09
N ALA A 184 -3.38 -9.37 1.15
CA ALA A 184 -4.33 -8.31 1.46
C ALA A 184 -5.51 -8.81 2.28
N LYS A 185 -6.07 -9.97 1.92
CA LYS A 185 -7.15 -10.63 2.67
C LYS A 185 -6.70 -10.99 4.09
N THR A 186 -5.55 -11.63 4.25
CA THR A 186 -5.01 -11.98 5.58
C THR A 186 -4.80 -10.73 6.43
N ALA A 187 -4.29 -9.64 5.85
CA ALA A 187 -4.12 -8.37 6.56
C ALA A 187 -5.46 -7.75 6.99
N ALA A 188 -6.47 -7.78 6.10
CA ALA A 188 -7.82 -7.27 6.40
C ALA A 188 -8.51 -8.11 7.49
N ASP A 189 -8.43 -9.44 7.42
CA ASP A 189 -8.97 -10.34 8.43
C ASP A 189 -8.28 -10.14 9.79
N ALA A 190 -6.95 -9.95 9.81
CA ALA A 190 -6.20 -9.69 11.03
C ALA A 190 -6.52 -8.30 11.63
N ALA A 191 -6.76 -7.28 10.79
CA ALA A 191 -7.22 -5.98 11.26
C ALA A 191 -8.63 -6.07 11.86
N LEU A 192 -9.54 -6.79 11.21
CA LEU A 192 -10.88 -7.02 11.72
C LEU A 192 -10.87 -7.82 13.04
N ALA A 193 -10.07 -8.88 13.13
CA ALA A 193 -9.93 -9.67 14.35
C ALA A 193 -9.42 -8.83 15.52
N ARG A 194 -8.37 -8.02 15.30
CA ARG A 194 -7.86 -7.08 16.32
C ARG A 194 -8.91 -6.06 16.74
N ALA A 195 -9.66 -5.48 15.80
CA ALA A 195 -10.71 -4.53 16.15
C ALA A 195 -11.85 -5.19 16.95
N LYS A 196 -12.21 -6.44 16.64
CA LYS A 196 -13.19 -7.22 17.41
C LYS A 196 -12.65 -7.64 18.78
N GLU A 197 -11.36 -7.92 18.91
CA GLU A 197 -10.73 -8.17 20.22
C GLU A 197 -10.67 -6.89 21.06
N GLU A 198 -10.36 -5.74 20.46
CA GLU A 198 -10.42 -4.42 21.12
C GLU A 198 -11.86 -4.09 21.58
N GLU A 199 -12.88 -4.44 20.78
CA GLU A 199 -14.29 -4.31 21.17
C GLU A 199 -14.67 -5.26 22.32
N ASN A 200 -14.17 -6.49 22.32
CA ASN A 200 -14.44 -7.49 23.36
C ASN A 200 -13.60 -7.34 24.63
N GLN A 201 -12.50 -6.57 24.61
CA GLN A 201 -11.66 -6.29 25.78
C GLN A 201 -12.20 -5.14 26.66
N GLY A 202 -13.49 -4.81 26.55
CA GLY A 202 -14.15 -3.84 27.43
C GLY A 202 -14.10 -2.40 26.93
N GLY A 203 -14.30 -2.20 25.62
CA GLY A 203 -14.42 -0.89 24.98
C GLY A 203 -15.85 -0.33 24.91
N GLY A 204 -16.73 -0.66 25.86
CA GLY A 204 -17.83 0.25 26.18
C GLY A 204 -17.25 1.52 26.81
N GLU A 205 -17.91 2.66 26.71
CA GLU A 205 -17.56 3.80 27.57
C GLU A 205 -17.52 3.29 29.02
N CYS A 206 -16.36 3.39 29.70
CA CYS A 206 -16.31 3.04 31.11
C CYS A 206 -17.30 3.96 31.82
N LEU A 207 -18.35 3.38 32.37
CA LEU A 207 -19.43 4.16 32.96
C LEU A 207 -19.00 4.66 34.34
N ASP A 208 -19.54 5.81 34.73
CA ASP A 208 -19.45 6.27 36.11
C ASP A 208 -19.97 5.17 37.03
N GLU A 209 -19.15 4.78 38.01
CA GLU A 209 -19.46 3.79 39.02
C GLU A 209 -19.59 4.51 40.36
N PRO A 210 -20.81 4.89 40.79
CA PRO A 210 -21.03 5.67 42.01
C PRO A 210 -20.43 5.07 43.28
N GLY A 211 -20.24 3.75 43.33
CA GLY A 211 -19.59 3.08 44.45
C GLY A 211 -18.07 3.12 44.41
N LEU A 212 -17.42 3.41 43.28
CA LEU A 212 -15.97 3.59 43.19
C LEU A 212 -15.63 5.03 43.58
N THR A 213 -14.94 5.19 44.71
CA THR A 213 -14.63 6.53 45.25
C THR A 213 -13.14 6.74 45.37
N THR A 214 -12.68 7.94 45.02
CA THR A 214 -11.28 8.36 45.14
C THR A 214 -11.17 9.55 46.07
N VAL A 215 -10.47 9.37 47.19
CA VAL A 215 -10.30 10.40 48.21
C VAL A 215 -8.84 10.79 48.34
N VAL A 216 -8.57 12.09 48.20
CA VAL A 216 -7.24 12.67 48.38
C VAL A 216 -7.15 13.33 49.75
N THR A 217 -6.12 12.99 50.53
CA THR A 217 -5.90 13.52 51.88
C THR A 217 -4.50 14.10 52.03
N GLY A 218 -4.38 15.21 52.77
CA GLY A 218 -3.09 15.86 53.04
C GLY A 218 -2.53 16.70 51.88
N PHE A 219 -3.33 17.00 50.85
CA PHE A 219 -2.89 17.85 49.74
C PHE A 219 -2.86 19.34 50.16
N PRO A 220 -1.75 20.07 49.96
CA PRO A 220 -1.65 21.46 50.37
C PRO A 220 -2.29 22.41 49.36
N SER A 221 -2.89 23.52 49.84
CA SER A 221 -3.42 24.57 48.96
C SER A 221 -2.36 25.46 48.32
N LYS A 222 -1.10 25.37 48.76
CA LYS A 222 0.03 26.14 48.22
C LYS A 222 1.31 25.32 48.24
N VAL A 223 2.11 25.43 47.20
CA VAL A 223 3.44 24.83 47.08
C VAL A 223 4.47 25.90 46.72
N THR A 224 5.74 25.67 47.04
CA THR A 224 6.83 26.60 46.72
C THR A 224 7.83 25.94 45.77
N ALA A 225 8.31 26.68 44.78
CA ALA A 225 9.35 26.21 43.86
C ALA A 225 10.58 25.71 44.65
N GLY A 226 11.09 24.53 44.29
CA GLY A 226 12.21 23.88 44.96
C GLY A 226 11.81 23.02 46.17
N THR A 227 10.51 22.86 46.44
CA THR A 227 10.00 22.00 47.51
C THR A 227 9.30 20.75 46.95
N ALA A 228 9.06 19.79 47.83
CA ALA A 228 8.26 18.62 47.54
C ALA A 228 7.18 18.46 48.61
N THR A 229 5.99 18.03 48.22
CA THR A 229 4.90 17.72 49.14
C THR A 229 4.38 16.30 48.90
N THR A 230 3.93 15.63 49.96
CA THR A 230 3.39 14.28 49.90
C THR A 230 1.96 14.28 50.42
N PHE A 231 1.12 13.48 49.78
CA PHE A 231 -0.30 13.34 50.10
C PHE A 231 -0.75 11.91 49.79
N SER A 232 -1.88 11.49 50.35
CA SER A 232 -2.37 10.12 50.21
C SER A 232 -3.62 10.08 49.36
N VAL A 233 -3.75 9.02 48.55
CA VAL A 233 -4.91 8.71 47.74
C VAL A 233 -5.46 7.39 48.21
N ARG A 234 -6.76 7.35 48.48
CA ARG A 234 -7.50 6.13 48.76
C ARG A 234 -8.53 5.89 47.68
N VAL A 235 -8.47 4.74 47.03
CA VAL A 235 -9.51 4.28 46.10
C VAL A 235 -10.31 3.19 46.80
N THR A 236 -11.62 3.36 46.93
CA THR A 236 -12.51 2.45 47.67
C THR A 236 -13.54 1.84 46.73
N ASN A 237 -13.64 0.52 46.75
CA ASN A 237 -14.75 -0.21 46.13
C ASN A 237 -15.94 -0.24 47.11
N GLY A 238 -16.81 0.75 47.04
CA GLY A 238 -18.08 0.82 47.79
C GLY A 238 -19.25 0.13 47.07
N THR A 239 -19.01 -0.59 45.98
CA THR A 239 -20.04 -1.32 45.23
C THR A 239 -20.35 -2.68 45.87
N ASP A 240 -21.36 -3.37 45.34
CA ASP A 240 -21.74 -4.74 45.73
C ASP A 240 -21.02 -5.84 44.93
N LYS A 241 -20.15 -5.46 43.98
CA LYS A 241 -19.36 -6.36 43.13
C LYS A 241 -17.86 -6.29 43.45
N ASP A 242 -17.16 -7.35 43.06
CA ASP A 242 -15.70 -7.38 43.14
C ASP A 242 -15.09 -6.74 41.89
N MET A 243 -13.95 -6.08 42.06
CA MET A 243 -13.19 -5.43 40.99
C MET A 243 -11.89 -6.20 40.78
N GLU A 244 -11.68 -6.73 39.58
CA GLU A 244 -10.54 -7.60 39.25
C GLU A 244 -9.23 -6.81 39.12
N LYS A 245 -9.29 -5.61 38.54
CA LYS A 245 -8.13 -4.74 38.36
C LYS A 245 -8.52 -3.29 38.60
N VAL A 246 -8.01 -2.69 39.67
CA VAL A 246 -8.19 -1.27 40.00
C VAL A 246 -6.87 -0.52 39.79
N LEU A 247 -6.95 0.57 39.04
CA LEU A 247 -5.86 1.48 38.72
C LEU A 247 -6.16 2.88 39.27
N THR A 248 -5.11 3.67 39.47
CA THR A 248 -5.27 5.10 39.80
C THR A 248 -4.69 5.95 38.67
N TYR A 249 -5.54 6.75 38.03
CA TYR A 249 -5.11 7.82 37.15
C TYR A 249 -4.65 9.02 37.99
N ALA A 250 -3.50 9.59 37.68
CA ALA A 250 -2.99 10.79 38.35
C ALA A 250 -2.26 11.72 37.39
N SER A 251 -2.78 12.93 37.19
CA SER A 251 -2.13 13.96 36.39
C SER A 251 -1.96 15.27 37.16
N VAL A 252 -1.03 16.10 36.70
CA VAL A 252 -0.85 17.47 37.19
C VAL A 252 -0.80 18.42 36.01
N HIS A 253 -1.60 19.49 36.11
CA HIS A 253 -1.58 20.60 35.18
C HIS A 253 -1.20 21.87 35.94
N ALA A 254 -0.49 22.78 35.29
CA ALA A 254 -0.19 24.07 35.87
C ALA A 254 -0.02 25.15 34.80
N THR A 255 -0.48 26.35 35.14
CA THR A 255 -0.35 27.55 34.31
C THR A 255 0.33 28.68 35.08
N ASP A 256 0.95 29.61 34.36
CA ASP A 256 1.45 30.84 34.97
C ASP A 256 0.31 31.72 35.52
N LYS A 257 0.63 32.82 36.20
CA LYS A 257 -0.38 33.72 36.78
C LYS A 257 -1.41 34.28 35.78
N SER A 258 -1.08 34.30 34.49
CA SER A 258 -2.00 34.76 33.44
C SER A 258 -2.98 33.68 33.00
N GLY A 259 -2.72 32.41 33.34
CA GLY A 259 -3.46 31.26 32.85
C GLY A 259 -3.09 30.84 31.42
N ALA A 260 -2.27 31.61 30.70
CA ALA A 260 -2.02 31.42 29.27
C ALA A 260 -0.83 30.52 28.95
N LYS A 261 0.14 30.38 29.87
CA LYS A 261 1.34 29.56 29.63
C LYS A 261 1.32 28.30 30.48
N ASP A 262 1.49 27.15 29.83
CA ASP A 262 1.75 25.89 30.52
C ASP A 262 3.10 25.94 31.25
N ILE A 263 3.05 25.61 32.54
CA ILE A 263 4.22 25.48 33.40
C ILE A 263 4.29 24.09 34.06
N ALA A 264 3.46 23.14 33.61
CA ALA A 264 3.36 21.78 34.15
C ALA A 264 4.69 21.03 34.07
N LYS A 265 5.54 21.33 33.08
CA LYS A 265 6.90 20.78 32.94
C LYS A 265 7.82 20.99 34.16
N TYR A 266 7.51 21.95 35.03
CA TYR A 266 8.24 22.20 36.28
C TYR A 266 7.72 21.39 37.46
N LEU A 267 6.68 20.59 37.27
CA LEU A 267 6.07 19.75 38.29
C LEU A 267 6.22 18.29 37.91
N LYS A 268 6.52 17.45 38.90
CA LYS A 268 6.63 16.00 38.71
C LYS A 268 5.82 15.30 39.77
N LEU A 269 4.80 14.55 39.35
CA LEU A 269 4.11 13.60 40.22
C LEU A 269 4.91 12.31 40.32
N LYS A 270 5.03 11.83 41.54
CA LYS A 270 5.63 10.55 41.89
C LYS A 270 4.68 9.78 42.79
N TRP A 271 4.81 8.46 42.78
CA TRP A 271 3.97 7.57 43.56
C TRP A 271 4.82 6.55 44.32
N SER A 272 4.25 6.04 45.40
CA SER A 272 4.76 4.92 46.19
C SER A 272 3.58 4.20 46.84
N SER A 273 3.69 2.89 46.97
CA SER A 273 2.69 2.03 47.60
C SER A 273 3.35 1.09 48.61
N PRO A 274 2.59 0.39 49.48
CA PRO A 274 3.15 -0.66 50.32
C PRO A 274 3.85 -1.78 49.52
N SER A 275 3.32 -2.10 48.33
CA SER A 275 3.89 -3.11 47.40
C SER A 275 5.11 -2.59 46.61
N SER A 276 5.28 -1.27 46.51
CA SER A 276 6.40 -0.61 45.81
C SER A 276 6.84 0.64 46.60
N PRO A 277 7.66 0.46 47.66
CA PRO A 277 7.96 1.52 48.63
C PRO A 277 8.95 2.58 48.12
N LYS A 278 9.58 2.38 46.95
CA LYS A 278 10.44 3.38 46.31
C LYS A 278 9.61 4.33 45.47
N TRP A 279 9.91 5.63 45.55
CA TRP A 279 9.27 6.66 44.73
C TRP A 279 9.53 6.43 43.24
N LYS A 280 8.46 6.31 42.47
CA LYS A 280 8.47 6.19 41.01
C LYS A 280 7.76 7.39 40.39
N THR A 281 8.22 7.85 39.24
CA THR A 281 7.53 8.92 38.50
C THR A 281 6.24 8.36 37.91
N VAL A 282 5.17 9.16 37.91
CA VAL A 282 4.00 8.86 37.08
C VAL A 282 4.41 9.04 35.63
N ASP A 283 4.34 7.96 34.83
CA ASP A 283 4.81 7.91 33.46
C ASP A 283 3.77 8.43 32.46
N GLY A 284 4.06 8.30 31.16
CA GLY A 284 3.27 8.91 30.07
C GLY A 284 1.83 8.41 29.98
N ASP A 285 1.53 7.23 30.51
CA ASP A 285 0.18 6.65 30.49
C ASP A 285 -0.66 7.13 31.69
N LEU A 286 -0.04 7.85 32.64
CA LEU A 286 -0.67 8.49 33.81
C LEU A 286 -1.39 7.54 34.79
N TYR A 287 -1.29 6.23 34.56
CA TYR A 287 -1.89 5.19 35.38
C TYR A 287 -0.89 4.55 36.36
N ILE A 288 -1.37 4.28 37.57
CA ILE A 288 -0.61 3.64 38.64
C ILE A 288 -1.23 2.28 38.94
N ASP A 289 -0.54 1.21 38.52
CA ASP A 289 -0.96 -0.18 38.70
C ASP A 289 -0.34 -0.79 39.97
N THR A 290 -0.92 -0.45 41.13
CA THR A 290 -0.45 -1.01 42.42
C THR A 290 -1.53 -1.43 43.40
N ILE A 291 -2.79 -1.06 43.15
CA ILE A 291 -3.92 -1.44 43.99
C ILE A 291 -4.33 -2.88 43.70
N GLY A 292 -4.41 -3.26 42.41
CA GLY A 292 -4.79 -4.61 42.01
C GLY A 292 -6.28 -4.87 42.22
N ALA A 293 -6.66 -6.10 42.57
CA ALA A 293 -8.06 -6.45 42.80
C ALA A 293 -8.58 -5.86 44.12
N LEU A 294 -9.82 -5.36 44.12
CA LEU A 294 -10.54 -4.92 45.33
C LEU A 294 -11.88 -5.65 45.43
N LYS A 295 -12.08 -6.42 46.51
CA LYS A 295 -13.39 -6.98 46.81
C LYS A 295 -14.36 -5.89 47.26
N ARG A 296 -15.65 -6.23 47.32
CA ARG A 296 -16.68 -5.35 47.90
C ARG A 296 -16.25 -4.78 49.27
N GLY A 297 -16.35 -3.47 49.43
CA GLY A 297 -15.97 -2.74 50.64
C GLY A 297 -14.46 -2.57 50.88
N GLU A 298 -13.59 -3.13 50.05
CA GLU A 298 -12.14 -2.98 50.19
C GLU A 298 -11.65 -1.65 49.59
N HIS A 299 -10.45 -1.25 50.01
CA HIS A 299 -9.78 -0.06 49.51
C HIS A 299 -8.29 -0.30 49.26
N GLY A 300 -7.74 0.46 48.33
CA GLY A 300 -6.31 0.57 48.08
C GLY A 300 -5.79 1.95 48.44
N ASP A 301 -4.61 2.01 49.05
CA ASP A 301 -3.94 3.26 49.42
C ASP A 301 -2.65 3.45 48.60
N ILE A 302 -2.51 4.63 48.00
CA ILE A 302 -1.31 5.08 47.28
C ILE A 302 -0.82 6.38 47.90
N LYS A 303 0.50 6.52 48.07
CA LYS A 303 1.12 7.81 48.40
C LYS A 303 1.56 8.50 47.13
N LEU A 304 1.17 9.75 46.96
CA LEU A 304 1.64 10.61 45.89
C LEU A 304 2.56 11.70 46.44
N ARG A 305 3.51 12.13 45.62
CA ARG A 305 4.46 13.19 45.92
C ARG A 305 4.56 14.12 44.72
N LEU A 306 4.36 15.41 44.95
CA LEU A 306 4.54 16.46 43.97
C LEU A 306 5.88 17.15 44.22
N ASP A 307 6.83 16.94 43.32
CA ASP A 307 8.09 17.67 43.28
C ASP A 307 7.94 18.93 42.42
N VAL A 308 8.27 20.10 42.96
CA VAL A 308 8.23 21.38 42.26
C VAL A 308 9.65 21.86 41.99
N ASP A 309 10.02 22.01 40.73
CA ASP A 309 11.34 22.49 40.33
C ASP A 309 11.62 23.89 40.92
N ALA A 310 12.86 24.16 41.33
CA ALA A 310 13.26 25.47 41.88
C ALA A 310 13.07 26.63 40.89
N LYS A 311 13.03 26.33 39.58
CA LYS A 311 12.79 27.29 38.49
C LYS A 311 11.30 27.49 38.18
N ALA A 312 10.39 26.80 38.87
CA ALA A 312 8.97 26.95 38.64
C ALA A 312 8.56 28.43 38.87
N PRO A 313 7.98 29.09 37.85
CA PRO A 313 7.43 30.43 38.05
C PRO A 313 6.22 30.37 38.96
N ALA A 314 5.84 31.52 39.52
CA ALA A 314 4.59 31.60 40.27
C ALA A 314 3.39 31.42 39.33
N GLY A 315 2.37 30.71 39.78
CA GLY A 315 1.25 30.30 38.95
C GLY A 315 0.20 29.51 39.73
N GLN A 316 -0.64 28.78 39.02
CA GLN A 316 -1.69 27.95 39.58
C GLN A 316 -1.57 26.53 39.03
N GLY A 317 -1.83 25.54 39.88
CA GLY A 317 -1.83 24.15 39.49
C GLY A 317 -3.11 23.45 39.93
N LEU A 318 -3.39 22.33 39.27
CA LEU A 318 -4.39 21.38 39.70
C LEU A 318 -3.87 19.95 39.48
N THR A 319 -4.18 19.05 40.40
CA THR A 319 -4.04 17.62 40.14
C THR A 319 -5.41 17.04 39.81
N PHE A 320 -5.44 16.10 38.87
CA PHE A 320 -6.61 15.29 38.57
C PHE A 320 -6.28 13.85 38.95
N ILE A 321 -7.04 13.29 39.90
CA ILE A 321 -6.78 11.95 40.43
C ILE A 321 -8.09 11.17 40.44
N ALA A 322 -8.11 10.02 39.79
CA ALA A 322 -9.29 9.16 39.68
C ALA A 322 -8.91 7.69 39.86
N GLY A 323 -9.89 6.89 40.28
CA GLY A 323 -9.78 5.45 40.38
C GLY A 323 -10.64 4.83 39.29
N ASP A 324 -10.07 3.87 38.57
CA ASP A 324 -10.71 3.18 37.46
C ASP A 324 -10.60 1.68 37.69
N TYR A 325 -11.63 0.90 37.32
CA TYR A 325 -11.55 -0.56 37.36
C TYR A 325 -11.81 -1.19 35.99
N PHE A 326 -11.19 -2.34 35.79
CA PHE A 326 -11.31 -3.16 34.59
C PHE A 326 -11.62 -4.59 35.01
N ASN A 327 -12.81 -5.05 34.64
CA ASN A 327 -13.24 -6.44 34.76
C ASN A 327 -13.38 -7.04 33.36
N LYS A 328 -13.43 -8.38 33.26
CA LYS A 328 -13.74 -9.07 31.99
C LYS A 328 -15.08 -8.65 31.39
N ASP A 329 -16.04 -8.32 32.25
CA ASP A 329 -17.42 -8.03 31.87
C ASP A 329 -17.68 -6.52 31.66
N GLY A 330 -16.65 -5.68 31.80
CA GLY A 330 -16.75 -4.22 31.63
C GLY A 330 -15.81 -3.42 32.53
N CYS A 331 -15.79 -2.10 32.34
CA CYS A 331 -14.99 -1.16 33.13
C CYS A 331 -15.87 -0.06 33.74
N GLY A 332 -15.34 0.65 34.73
CA GLY A 332 -16.00 1.83 35.27
C GLY A 332 -15.04 2.79 35.96
N LEU A 333 -15.50 4.04 36.06
CA LEU A 333 -14.72 5.20 36.50
C LEU A 333 -15.27 5.73 37.82
N THR A 334 -14.42 6.38 38.62
CA THR A 334 -14.91 7.23 39.70
C THR A 334 -15.71 8.39 39.09
N PRO A 335 -16.99 8.62 39.48
CA PRO A 335 -17.81 9.69 38.88
C PRO A 335 -17.24 11.09 39.08
N ASP A 336 -16.64 11.32 40.25
CA ASP A 336 -16.03 12.59 40.63
C ASP A 336 -14.52 12.40 40.82
N ALA A 337 -13.74 12.73 39.80
CA ALA A 337 -12.29 12.80 39.97
C ALA A 337 -11.92 13.80 41.08
N ALA A 338 -10.95 13.43 41.92
CA ALA A 338 -10.43 14.29 42.96
C ALA A 338 -9.56 15.39 42.35
N VAL A 339 -10.20 16.53 42.05
CA VAL A 339 -9.52 17.73 41.54
C VAL A 339 -9.03 18.59 42.68
N ASN A 340 -7.70 18.70 42.84
CA ASN A 340 -7.09 19.50 43.91
C ASN A 340 -6.35 20.69 43.32
N LYS A 341 -6.83 21.91 43.59
CA LYS A 341 -6.23 23.16 43.12
C LYS A 341 -5.22 23.71 44.13
N PHE A 342 -4.13 24.29 43.64
CA PHE A 342 -3.08 24.89 44.48
C PHE A 342 -2.38 26.08 43.83
N ASP A 343 -1.86 26.99 44.65
CA ASP A 343 -1.00 28.07 44.19
C ASP A 343 0.46 27.64 44.17
N ILE A 344 1.18 27.99 43.11
CA ILE A 344 2.63 27.84 43.00
C ILE A 344 3.28 29.17 43.37
N LYS A 345 4.07 29.18 44.43
CA LYS A 345 4.94 30.31 44.78
C LYS A 345 6.30 30.12 44.12
N ALA A 346 6.78 31.16 43.44
CA ALA A 346 8.17 31.20 43.01
C ALA A 346 9.11 31.09 44.22
N ALA A 347 10.32 30.61 43.99
CA ALA A 347 11.36 30.56 45.02
C ALA A 347 11.63 31.98 45.54
N ALA A 348 11.93 32.12 46.84
CA ALA A 348 12.35 33.39 47.39
C ALA A 348 13.59 33.87 46.62
N GLY A 349 13.49 35.02 45.95
CA GLY A 349 14.64 35.63 45.29
C GLY A 349 15.72 35.93 46.33
N LYS A 350 16.99 35.68 45.99
CA LYS A 350 18.10 36.29 46.74
C LYS A 350 17.88 37.82 46.70
N PRO A 351 17.98 38.54 47.83
CA PRO A 351 17.76 39.98 47.84
C PRO A 351 18.76 40.66 46.90
N THR A 352 18.26 41.33 45.88
CA THR A 352 19.06 42.23 45.04
C THR A 352 19.24 43.57 45.76
N PRO A 353 20.45 44.18 45.72
CA PRO A 353 20.68 45.48 46.35
C PRO A 353 19.78 46.56 45.73
N LYS A 354 19.17 47.40 46.58
CA LYS A 354 18.33 48.54 46.16
C LYS A 354 19.20 49.54 45.36
N PRO A 355 18.77 50.01 44.18
CA PRO A 355 19.47 51.08 43.49
C PRO A 355 19.25 52.41 44.22
N ASP A 356 20.32 53.17 44.45
CA ASP A 356 20.29 54.55 44.93
C ASP A 356 19.65 55.51 43.92
N PRO A 357 18.94 56.56 44.36
CA PRO A 357 18.33 57.53 43.46
C PRO A 357 19.34 58.61 43.04
N LYS A 358 19.41 58.92 41.72
CA LYS A 358 20.08 60.12 41.19
C LYS A 358 19.10 60.91 40.29
N PRO A 359 19.26 62.24 40.16
CA PRO A 359 18.17 63.20 40.25
C PRO A 359 17.72 63.74 38.89
N THR A 360 16.50 64.27 38.88
CA THR A 360 15.85 64.96 37.75
C THR A 360 16.34 66.41 37.58
N LYS A 361 16.42 66.89 36.33
CA LYS A 361 16.26 68.29 35.86
C LYS A 361 15.80 68.23 34.39
N SER A 362 14.54 68.59 34.07
CA SER A 362 13.98 69.91 33.68
C SER A 362 14.40 70.32 32.25
N ALA A 363 13.58 70.86 31.33
CA ALA A 363 12.28 71.56 31.35
C ALA A 363 11.60 71.47 29.93
N ALA A 364 10.27 71.40 29.80
CA ALA A 364 9.31 72.48 29.39
C ALA A 364 9.44 72.97 27.92
N ALA A 365 8.41 73.37 27.15
CA ALA A 365 6.95 73.34 27.14
C ALA A 365 6.47 73.92 25.77
N GLY A 366 5.21 73.68 25.35
CA GLY A 366 4.54 74.42 24.26
C GLY A 366 3.66 73.52 23.37
N SER A 367 2.45 73.11 23.79
CA SER A 367 1.14 73.79 23.73
C SER A 367 0.42 73.67 22.37
N GLY A 368 -0.79 73.10 22.37
CA GLY A 368 -1.68 73.09 21.19
C GLY A 368 -2.87 72.10 21.19
N VAL A 369 -3.82 72.30 22.13
CA VAL A 369 -5.29 72.04 22.09
C VAL A 369 -5.93 70.75 21.51
N THR A 370 -6.91 70.27 22.29
CA THR A 370 -7.75 69.04 22.28
C THR A 370 -9.10 69.19 21.49
N PRO A 371 -10.14 68.34 21.66
CA PRO A 371 -10.40 67.01 21.05
C PRO A 371 -11.82 66.91 20.43
N GLN A 372 -12.17 65.80 19.76
CA GLN A 372 -13.53 65.19 19.66
C GLN A 372 -13.45 64.07 18.61
N GLY A 373 -14.02 62.87 18.73
CA GLY A 373 -15.17 62.43 19.51
C GLY A 373 -16.20 61.80 18.55
N SER A 374 -16.26 60.47 18.56
CA SER A 374 -17.40 59.59 18.21
C SER A 374 -18.06 59.63 16.81
N GLY A 375 -18.39 58.43 16.30
CA GLY A 375 -19.67 58.23 15.61
C GLY A 375 -19.70 57.32 14.37
N SER A 376 -19.94 56.03 14.61
CA SER A 376 -20.97 55.18 13.97
C SER A 376 -21.02 54.88 12.46
N SER A 377 -21.40 53.60 12.23
CA SER A 377 -22.23 53.02 11.16
C SER A 377 -21.63 52.71 9.77
N VAL A 378 -21.66 51.41 9.48
CA VAL A 378 -21.44 50.67 8.21
C VAL A 378 -22.30 51.26 7.07
N PRO A 379 -21.87 51.17 5.78
CA PRO A 379 -22.29 50.01 4.97
C PRO A 379 -21.24 49.49 3.97
N VAL A 380 -21.61 48.34 3.40
CA VAL A 380 -20.85 47.45 2.52
C VAL A 380 -20.76 47.98 1.07
N ASN A 381 -19.61 47.69 0.45
CA ASN A 381 -19.36 47.29 -0.94
C ASN A 381 -18.72 48.26 -1.94
N THR A 382 -17.93 47.61 -2.81
CA THR A 382 -17.45 47.95 -4.15
C THR A 382 -16.12 48.70 -4.32
N THR A 383 -15.12 47.89 -4.70
CA THR A 383 -14.25 48.09 -5.87
C THR A 383 -13.05 49.03 -5.72
N ASN A 384 -11.88 48.43 -5.44
CA ASN A 384 -10.69 48.31 -6.31
C ASN A 384 -9.42 48.20 -5.45
N GLY A 385 -8.65 47.11 -5.62
CA GLY A 385 -7.33 46.99 -5.01
C GLY A 385 -6.74 45.59 -5.14
N SER A 386 -5.92 45.42 -6.18
CA SER A 386 -5.25 44.20 -6.64
C SER A 386 -4.23 43.58 -5.66
N LEU A 387 -3.81 42.34 -5.97
CA LEU A 387 -2.68 41.48 -5.51
C LEU A 387 -3.22 40.22 -4.80
N ALA A 388 -2.97 38.98 -5.23
CA ALA A 388 -1.91 38.42 -6.05
C ALA A 388 -2.41 37.33 -7.02
N ALA A 389 -1.72 37.24 -8.15
CA ALA A 389 -1.93 36.27 -9.22
C ALA A 389 -1.42 34.88 -8.82
N THR A 390 -2.28 33.88 -8.91
CA THR A 390 -1.88 32.48 -9.07
C THR A 390 -2.23 32.07 -10.50
N GLY A 391 -1.21 31.75 -11.29
CA GLY A 391 -1.33 31.35 -12.68
C GLY A 391 -2.12 30.04 -12.80
N SER A 392 -3.34 30.16 -13.29
CA SER A 392 -4.00 29.10 -14.04
C SER A 392 -3.63 29.34 -15.50
N SER A 393 -3.03 28.36 -16.16
CA SER A 393 -2.97 28.35 -17.62
C SER A 393 -4.13 27.51 -18.12
N ASP A 394 -5.09 28.20 -18.72
CA ASP A 394 -6.09 27.65 -19.61
C ASP A 394 -5.42 26.84 -20.73
N ALA A 395 -5.73 25.55 -20.77
CA ALA A 395 -5.65 24.73 -21.97
C ALA A 395 -6.78 23.68 -21.94
N THR A 396 -8.01 24.14 -21.71
CA THR A 396 -9.19 23.36 -22.06
C THR A 396 -9.53 23.56 -23.54
N ALA A 397 -9.78 22.43 -24.20
CA ALA A 397 -10.40 22.27 -25.51
C ALA A 397 -9.50 22.47 -26.75
N GLN A 398 -8.61 21.50 -27.01
CA GLN A 398 -8.34 20.98 -28.38
C GLN A 398 -7.52 19.67 -28.34
N ILE A 399 -8.09 18.58 -27.80
CA ILE A 399 -7.74 17.21 -28.23
C ILE A 399 -9.07 16.46 -28.41
N ALA A 400 -9.74 16.79 -29.51
CA ALA A 400 -10.78 15.98 -30.11
C ALA A 400 -10.36 15.77 -31.57
N LEU A 401 -9.63 14.68 -31.84
CA LEU A 401 -9.73 13.84 -33.05
C LEU A 401 -8.57 12.82 -33.07
N ALA A 402 -8.87 11.68 -33.68
CA ALA A 402 -7.97 10.67 -34.26
C ALA A 402 -7.55 9.48 -33.37
N GLY A 403 -8.12 8.33 -33.72
CA GLY A 403 -7.76 6.98 -33.26
C GLY A 403 -8.95 6.04 -33.52
N GLY A 404 -9.48 5.92 -34.74
CA GLY A 404 -8.74 5.53 -35.93
C GLY A 404 -8.89 4.03 -36.11
N ALA A 405 -9.98 3.61 -36.76
CA ALA A 405 -10.12 2.27 -37.30
C ALA A 405 -9.03 2.02 -38.37
N ALA A 406 -8.20 0.99 -38.18
CA ALA A 406 -7.22 0.43 -39.12
C ALA A 406 -6.33 -0.57 -38.36
N VAL A 407 -5.91 -1.75 -38.82
CA VAL A 407 -5.92 -2.42 -40.12
C VAL A 407 -5.70 -3.91 -39.82
N VAL A 408 -6.57 -4.75 -40.37
CA VAL A 408 -6.24 -6.10 -40.84
C VAL A 408 -5.04 -6.00 -41.76
N LEU A 409 -3.88 -6.60 -41.45
CA LEU A 409 -2.88 -7.11 -42.41
C LEU A 409 -1.62 -7.54 -41.65
N GLY A 410 -1.41 -8.85 -41.50
CA GLY A 410 -0.22 -9.38 -40.82
C GLY A 410 0.04 -10.86 -41.03
N ALA A 411 -0.39 -11.45 -42.15
CA ALA A 411 0.03 -12.79 -42.60
C ALA A 411 -0.26 -13.04 -44.10
N GLY A 412 -0.21 -12.00 -44.94
CA GLY A 412 -0.64 -12.08 -46.34
C GLY A 412 0.32 -11.47 -47.37
N ALA A 413 1.58 -11.20 -47.01
CA ALA A 413 2.48 -10.36 -47.82
C ALA A 413 3.76 -11.06 -48.34
N MET A 414 3.86 -12.39 -48.31
CA MET A 414 4.94 -13.13 -49.00
C MET A 414 4.47 -13.98 -50.20
N PHE A 415 3.20 -13.90 -50.62
CA PHE A 415 2.67 -14.72 -51.73
C PHE A 415 2.23 -13.92 -52.98
N LEU A 416 2.50 -12.61 -53.08
CA LEU A 416 2.01 -11.78 -54.19
C LEU A 416 3.07 -10.91 -54.89
N VAL A 417 4.29 -11.41 -55.05
CA VAL A 417 5.24 -10.86 -56.04
C VAL A 417 5.89 -12.00 -56.85
N ARG A 418 5.12 -12.69 -57.71
CA ARG A 418 5.69 -13.30 -58.93
C ARG A 418 4.74 -13.64 -60.08
N ARG A 419 3.51 -13.12 -60.13
CA ARG A 419 2.63 -13.42 -61.28
C ARG A 419 2.14 -12.19 -62.01
N ARG A 420 3.05 -11.56 -62.77
CA ARG A 420 2.71 -10.86 -64.02
C ARG A 420 3.93 -10.73 -64.95
N ARG A 421 3.91 -11.57 -66.00
CA ARG A 421 4.76 -11.75 -67.20
C ARG A 421 5.24 -13.21 -67.20
N THR A 422 4.86 -14.09 -68.13
CA THR A 422 4.45 -13.95 -69.53
C THR A 422 3.51 -15.11 -69.90
N GLY A 423 2.41 -14.79 -70.56
CA GLY A 423 1.78 -15.70 -71.52
C GLY A 423 1.87 -14.98 -72.87
N ALA A 424 2.61 -15.58 -73.80
CA ALA A 424 2.49 -15.34 -75.22
C ALA A 424 2.48 -16.74 -75.87
N ASP A 425 1.47 -16.97 -76.69
CA ASP A 425 1.27 -18.15 -77.51
C ASP A 425 2.52 -18.48 -78.35
N VAL A 426 2.92 -19.76 -78.39
CA VAL A 426 2.75 -20.74 -79.49
C VAL A 426 3.13 -22.12 -78.96
#